data_AF-A0AAJ5V6E0-F1
#
_entry.id   AF-A0AAJ5V6E0-F1
#
_cell.length_a   1.000
_cell.length_b   1.000
_cell.length_c   1.000
_cell.angle_alpha   90.00
_cell.angle_beta   90.00
_cell.angle_gamma   90.00
#
_symmetry.space_group_name_H-M   'P 1'
#
loop_
_entity.id
_entity.type
_entity.pdbx_description
1 polymer ?
#
loop_
_entity_poly.entity_id
_entity_poly.type
_entity_poly.pdbx_seq_one_letter_code
_entity_poly.pdbx_strand_id
1 'polypeptide(L)'
;MPESDVYVITYGKLAGWVDLFKSRFFKSACWDEIQGLRKGTDSIKGESSLVLAQHVDFRLGLSATPVHNYGIEIFNILEILQINVLGNRIEFLREWCTDGKSVDDSKALGAYLRDQKVMLRRLREDVGRELPPVNTMVEDIAHDHKALRSIEDLAKKLALRYETGSFEERGQAGRELDMLVRQATGISKAKVIAQYARMFLEDNTPIVLAGWHRAVYDIWLDELAEFNPAMYTGSESPKQKAEAKRRFMAGETNLLILSLHSGAGLDGLQERCSVVLHGELDWSPKIHEQVTGRLDRDGQKNPVLSVYLVSQDGSDPPIIELLGVKAAQADGITDPDRVFKANVPDTGRMRLLVDRYLPKQAQEAA
;
A
#
# COMPACT_ATOMS: atom_id res chain seq x y z
N MET A 1 23.35 -14.60 21.81
CA MET A 1 22.75 -13.24 21.85
C MET A 1 22.98 -12.66 23.24
N PRO A 2 23.04 -11.33 23.40
CA PRO A 2 22.98 -10.71 24.72
C PRO A 2 21.73 -11.18 25.47
N GLU A 3 21.80 -11.33 26.78
CA GLU A 3 20.64 -11.65 27.62
C GLU A 3 19.67 -10.46 27.60
N SER A 4 18.40 -10.72 27.29
CA SER A 4 17.36 -9.69 27.18
C SER A 4 15.97 -10.33 27.33
N ASP A 5 15.02 -9.58 27.87
CA ASP A 5 13.62 -10.04 27.97
C ASP A 5 12.89 -9.97 26.63
N VAL A 6 13.28 -9.04 25.76
CA VAL A 6 12.65 -8.80 24.46
C VAL A 6 13.71 -8.66 23.37
N TYR A 7 13.50 -9.37 22.27
CA TYR A 7 14.34 -9.30 21.08
C TYR A 7 13.53 -8.75 19.91
N VAL A 8 14.02 -7.67 19.30
CA VAL A 8 13.43 -7.07 18.10
C VAL A 8 14.22 -7.53 16.88
N ILE A 9 13.59 -8.33 16.03
CA ILE A 9 14.22 -8.97 14.87
C ILE A 9 13.45 -8.59 13.60
N THR A 10 14.16 -8.17 12.56
CA THR A 10 13.54 -7.91 11.26
C THR A 10 13.29 -9.22 10.50
N TYR A 11 12.18 -9.30 9.74
CA TYR A 11 11.81 -10.50 8.98
C TYR A 11 12.93 -11.10 8.13
N GLY A 12 13.75 -10.26 7.50
CA GLY A 12 14.84 -10.71 6.62
C GLY A 12 15.96 -11.46 7.34
N LYS A 13 16.04 -11.35 8.68
CA LYS A 13 17.07 -12.03 9.47
C LYS A 13 16.61 -13.37 10.05
N LEU A 14 15.31 -13.67 10.04
CA LEU A 14 14.73 -14.83 10.75
C LEU A 14 15.40 -16.16 10.36
N ALA A 15 15.76 -16.34 9.09
CA ALA A 15 16.39 -17.56 8.60
C ALA A 15 17.67 -17.94 9.35
N GLY A 16 18.48 -16.94 9.75
CA GLY A 16 19.72 -17.17 10.47
C GLY A 16 19.53 -17.62 11.93
N TRP A 17 18.29 -17.66 12.43
CA TRP A 17 17.98 -17.96 13.84
C TRP A 17 17.14 -19.23 14.02
N VAL A 18 16.89 -19.99 12.95
CA VAL A 18 16.02 -21.17 12.96
C VAL A 18 16.44 -22.21 13.99
N ASP A 19 17.74 -22.47 14.15
CA ASP A 19 18.24 -23.43 15.15
C ASP A 19 17.96 -22.99 16.58
N LEU A 20 18.04 -21.69 16.85
CA LEU A 20 17.68 -21.14 18.15
C LEU A 20 16.17 -21.24 18.40
N PHE A 21 15.34 -21.01 17.37
CA PHE A 21 13.89 -21.17 17.50
C PHE A 21 13.52 -22.60 17.93
N LYS A 22 14.16 -23.62 17.33
CA LYS A 22 13.95 -25.03 17.67
C LYS A 22 14.29 -25.37 19.13
N SER A 23 15.22 -24.64 19.74
CA SER A 23 15.59 -24.83 21.16
C SER A 23 14.54 -24.34 22.17
N ARG A 24 13.40 -23.78 21.72
CA ARG A 24 12.39 -23.13 22.57
C ARG A 24 12.94 -22.02 23.46
N PHE A 25 13.96 -21.32 22.95
CA PHE A 25 14.56 -20.15 23.59
C PHE A 25 13.52 -19.06 23.81
N PHE A 26 12.70 -18.79 22.80
CA PHE A 26 11.58 -17.84 22.90
C PHE A 26 10.35 -18.52 23.49
N LYS A 27 9.61 -17.80 24.35
CA LYS A 27 8.32 -18.27 24.90
C LYS A 27 7.12 -17.73 24.13
N SER A 28 7.30 -16.62 23.43
CA SER A 28 6.25 -15.93 22.71
C SER A 28 6.81 -15.25 21.46
N ALA A 29 5.98 -15.11 20.43
CA ALA A 29 6.32 -14.42 19.20
C ALA A 29 5.21 -13.45 18.79
N CYS A 30 5.61 -12.23 18.45
CA CYS A 30 4.72 -11.18 17.95
C CYS A 30 5.22 -10.74 16.56
N TRP A 31 4.34 -10.76 15.58
CA TRP A 31 4.63 -10.35 14.21
C TRP A 31 3.90 -9.04 13.91
N ASP A 32 4.67 -7.95 13.88
CA ASP A 32 4.16 -6.66 13.41
C ASP A 32 4.06 -6.64 11.88
N GLU A 33 3.06 -5.96 11.35
CA GLU A 33 2.68 -5.94 9.92
C GLU A 33 2.69 -7.34 9.30
N ILE A 34 1.96 -8.29 9.93
CA ILE A 34 2.00 -9.73 9.61
C ILE A 34 1.61 -10.05 8.16
N GLN A 35 0.96 -9.14 7.42
CA GLN A 35 0.75 -9.26 5.97
C GLN A 35 2.07 -9.39 5.17
N GLY A 36 3.21 -9.06 5.78
CA GLY A 36 4.53 -9.40 5.28
C GLY A 36 4.76 -10.90 5.08
N LEU A 37 4.00 -11.77 5.77
CA LEU A 37 4.06 -13.24 5.71
C LEU A 37 2.99 -13.88 4.81
N ARG A 38 2.24 -13.09 4.02
CA ARG A 38 1.14 -13.58 3.17
C ARG A 38 1.46 -14.72 2.19
N LYS A 39 2.74 -14.94 1.88
CA LYS A 39 3.20 -16.05 1.03
C LYS A 39 3.41 -17.36 1.80
N GLY A 40 3.24 -17.37 3.12
CA GLY A 40 3.46 -18.56 3.95
C GLY A 40 4.85 -19.16 3.72
N THR A 41 4.89 -20.49 3.67
CA THR A 41 6.10 -21.29 3.46
C THR A 41 6.70 -21.17 2.06
N ASP A 42 6.03 -20.52 1.10
CA ASP A 42 6.61 -20.21 -0.22
C ASP A 42 7.68 -19.11 -0.14
N SER A 43 7.97 -18.60 1.06
CA SER A 43 9.04 -17.64 1.31
C SER A 43 9.88 -18.06 2.52
N ILE A 44 11.19 -17.84 2.42
CA ILE A 44 12.16 -18.14 3.49
C ILE A 44 11.73 -17.51 4.83
N LYS A 45 11.24 -16.26 4.80
CA LYS A 45 10.75 -15.56 6.01
C LYS A 45 9.50 -16.20 6.61
N GLY A 46 8.61 -16.74 5.79
CA GLY A 46 7.39 -17.40 6.28
C GLY A 46 7.67 -18.80 6.79
N GLU A 47 8.54 -19.56 6.13
CA GLU A 47 9.05 -20.83 6.65
C GLU A 47 9.74 -20.65 8.00
N SER A 48 10.65 -19.67 8.11
CA SER A 48 11.34 -19.36 9.37
C SER A 48 10.38 -18.92 10.47
N SER A 49 9.33 -18.16 10.11
CA SER A 49 8.28 -17.73 11.05
C SER A 49 7.43 -18.90 11.53
N LEU A 50 7.11 -19.86 10.65
CA LEU A 50 6.39 -21.07 11.02
C LEU A 50 7.21 -21.91 12.03
N VAL A 51 8.52 -22.05 11.80
CA VAL A 51 9.39 -22.75 12.77
C VAL A 51 9.36 -22.05 14.12
N LEU A 52 9.50 -20.72 14.16
CA LEU A 52 9.37 -19.96 15.41
C LEU A 52 8.01 -20.19 16.07
N ALA A 53 6.91 -20.08 15.31
CA ALA A 53 5.55 -20.25 15.80
C ALA A 53 5.28 -21.62 16.43
N GLN A 54 5.86 -22.70 15.88
CA GLN A 54 5.74 -24.06 16.40
C GLN A 54 6.49 -24.29 17.72
N HIS A 55 7.46 -23.43 18.04
CA HIS A 55 8.34 -23.58 19.21
C HIS A 55 8.10 -22.52 20.31
N VAL A 56 7.06 -21.71 20.18
CA VAL A 56 6.59 -20.76 21.20
C VAL A 56 5.21 -21.14 21.72
N ASP A 57 4.89 -20.69 22.93
CA ASP A 57 3.62 -20.98 23.59
C ASP A 57 2.53 -19.95 23.23
N PHE A 58 2.93 -18.71 22.91
CA PHE A 58 2.02 -17.63 22.52
C PHE A 58 2.42 -16.98 21.18
N ARG A 59 1.42 -16.69 20.35
CA ARG A 59 1.58 -16.15 18.99
C ARG A 59 0.61 -14.98 18.80
N LEU A 60 1.11 -13.86 18.30
CA LEU A 60 0.29 -12.67 18.00
C LEU A 60 0.68 -12.06 16.67
N GLY A 61 -0.30 -11.90 15.77
CA GLY A 61 -0.13 -11.11 14.55
C GLY A 61 -0.77 -9.73 14.72
N LEU A 62 -0.04 -8.68 14.35
CA LEU A 62 -0.53 -7.31 14.31
C LEU A 62 -0.61 -6.86 12.85
N SER A 63 -1.76 -6.30 12.49
CA SER A 63 -1.95 -5.67 11.18
C SER A 63 -3.20 -4.80 11.21
N ALA A 64 -3.11 -3.60 10.64
CA ALA A 64 -4.29 -2.81 10.31
C ALA A 64 -5.06 -3.42 9.12
N THR A 65 -4.38 -4.17 8.26
CA THR A 65 -4.88 -4.71 7.01
C THR A 65 -4.35 -6.13 6.74
N PRO A 66 -4.90 -7.16 7.41
CA PRO A 66 -4.33 -8.51 7.35
C PRO A 66 -4.42 -9.20 5.97
N VAL A 67 -5.17 -8.65 5.00
CA VAL A 67 -5.43 -9.28 3.69
C VAL A 67 -5.25 -8.27 2.56
N HIS A 68 -4.64 -8.64 1.43
CA HIS A 68 -4.33 -7.71 0.33
C HIS A 68 -4.84 -8.15 -1.04
N ASN A 69 -5.90 -8.97 -1.12
CA ASN A 69 -6.78 -9.27 -2.29
C ASN A 69 -6.89 -10.75 -2.68
N TYR A 70 -6.25 -11.69 -1.97
CA TYR A 70 -6.44 -13.13 -2.21
C TYR A 70 -6.78 -13.88 -0.92
N GLY A 71 -7.76 -14.78 -0.97
CA GLY A 71 -8.17 -15.58 0.19
C GLY A 71 -7.08 -16.49 0.70
N ILE A 72 -6.19 -16.95 -0.18
CA ILE A 72 -5.05 -17.76 0.24
C ILE A 72 -4.06 -17.00 1.14
N GLU A 73 -4.01 -15.67 1.06
CA GLU A 73 -3.08 -14.87 1.88
C GLU A 73 -3.44 -14.94 3.37
N ILE A 74 -4.74 -14.86 3.70
CA ILE A 74 -5.18 -14.95 5.09
C ILE A 74 -5.03 -16.37 5.64
N PHE A 75 -5.29 -17.38 4.80
CA PHE A 75 -5.00 -18.78 5.14
C PHE A 75 -3.52 -18.96 5.53
N ASN A 76 -2.60 -18.48 4.69
CA ASN A 76 -1.17 -18.59 4.95
C ASN A 76 -0.73 -17.89 6.24
N ILE A 77 -1.32 -16.74 6.57
CA ILE A 77 -1.04 -16.02 7.81
C ILE A 77 -1.56 -16.81 9.02
N LEU A 78 -2.79 -17.30 8.94
CA LEU A 78 -3.41 -18.04 10.04
C LEU A 78 -2.77 -19.40 10.27
N GLU A 79 -2.26 -20.08 9.25
CA GLU A 79 -1.49 -21.31 9.43
C GLU A 79 -0.20 -21.10 10.25
N ILE A 80 0.36 -19.89 10.25
CA ILE A 80 1.50 -19.53 11.12
C ILE A 80 1.01 -19.27 12.55
N LEU A 81 -0.13 -18.58 12.73
CA LEU A 81 -0.62 -18.20 14.07
C LEU A 81 -1.36 -19.33 14.80
N GLN A 82 -2.14 -20.12 14.08
CA GLN A 82 -2.97 -21.21 14.58
C GLN A 82 -3.29 -22.20 13.44
N ILE A 83 -2.47 -23.24 13.37
CA ILE A 83 -2.61 -24.34 12.39
C ILE A 83 -4.02 -24.94 12.44
N ASN A 84 -4.59 -25.20 11.26
CA ASN A 84 -5.87 -25.87 11.01
C ASN A 84 -7.12 -25.10 11.46
N VAL A 85 -7.05 -23.81 11.84
CA VAL A 85 -8.26 -23.07 12.25
C VAL A 85 -9.26 -22.85 11.10
N LEU A 86 -8.76 -22.83 9.87
CA LEU A 86 -9.54 -22.74 8.65
C LEU A 86 -9.69 -24.10 7.93
N GLY A 87 -9.41 -25.20 8.64
CA GLY A 87 -9.28 -26.51 8.03
C GLY A 87 -8.01 -26.63 7.19
N ASN A 88 -7.95 -27.67 6.35
CA ASN A 88 -6.82 -27.81 5.43
C ASN A 88 -6.99 -26.89 4.20
N ARG A 89 -5.91 -26.71 3.43
CA ARG A 89 -5.88 -25.82 2.26
C ARG A 89 -6.98 -26.13 1.24
N ILE A 90 -7.32 -27.40 1.02
CA ILE A 90 -8.33 -27.81 0.03
C ILE A 90 -9.74 -27.44 0.54
N GLU A 91 -10.03 -27.72 1.81
CA GLU A 91 -11.28 -27.35 2.46
C GLU A 91 -11.49 -25.83 2.44
N PHE A 92 -10.47 -25.07 2.85
CA PHE A 92 -10.53 -23.61 2.85
C PHE A 92 -10.83 -23.05 1.45
N LEU A 93 -10.11 -23.53 0.42
CA LEU A 93 -10.33 -23.07 -0.94
C LEU A 93 -11.71 -23.44 -1.48
N ARG A 94 -12.27 -24.57 -1.08
CA ARG A 94 -13.61 -25.00 -1.48
C ARG A 94 -14.71 -24.22 -0.79
N GLU A 95 -14.53 -23.92 0.49
CA GLU A 95 -15.58 -23.33 1.35
C GLU A 95 -15.60 -21.81 1.33
N TRP A 96 -14.43 -21.18 1.16
CA TRP A 96 -14.30 -19.73 1.32
C TRP A 96 -13.84 -19.01 0.06
N CYS A 97 -13.38 -19.72 -0.98
CA CYS A 97 -12.82 -19.10 -2.17
C CYS A 97 -13.56 -19.43 -3.46
N THR A 98 -13.72 -18.41 -4.30
CA THR A 98 -14.11 -18.54 -5.71
C THR A 98 -12.85 -18.70 -6.57
N ASP A 99 -12.91 -19.56 -7.58
CA ASP A 99 -11.80 -19.89 -8.49
C ASP A 99 -10.50 -20.35 -7.80
N GLY A 100 -10.61 -20.82 -6.55
CA GLY A 100 -9.48 -21.26 -5.73
C GLY A 100 -8.49 -20.15 -5.36
N LYS A 101 -8.88 -18.87 -5.46
CA LYS A 101 -7.97 -17.72 -5.24
C LYS A 101 -8.59 -16.57 -4.45
N SER A 102 -9.81 -16.17 -4.77
CA SER A 102 -10.45 -14.97 -4.20
C SER A 102 -11.45 -15.37 -3.12
N VAL A 103 -11.52 -14.65 -2.00
CA VAL A 103 -12.57 -14.93 -0.99
C VAL A 103 -13.94 -14.61 -1.59
N ASP A 104 -14.87 -15.55 -1.50
CA ASP A 104 -16.24 -15.38 -2.02
C ASP A 104 -17.02 -14.35 -1.19
N ASP A 105 -17.18 -14.62 0.11
CA ASP A 105 -17.77 -13.68 1.07
C ASP A 105 -16.76 -13.28 2.16
N SER A 106 -16.12 -12.13 1.93
CA SER A 106 -15.17 -11.54 2.88
C SER A 106 -15.80 -11.13 4.22
N LYS A 107 -17.09 -10.79 4.25
CA LYS A 107 -17.80 -10.44 5.49
C LYS A 107 -18.07 -11.69 6.32
N ALA A 108 -18.52 -12.77 5.68
CA ALA A 108 -18.73 -14.05 6.34
C ALA A 108 -17.42 -14.61 6.92
N LEU A 109 -16.32 -14.59 6.15
CA LEU A 109 -15.01 -15.02 6.63
C LEU A 109 -14.55 -14.16 7.83
N GLY A 110 -14.69 -12.84 7.73
CA GLY A 110 -14.36 -11.94 8.85
C GLY A 110 -15.24 -12.14 10.09
N ALA A 111 -16.50 -12.53 9.94
CA ALA A 111 -17.38 -12.90 11.05
C ALA A 111 -16.95 -14.23 11.68
N TYR A 112 -16.68 -15.26 10.86
CA TYR A 112 -16.18 -16.55 11.31
C TYR A 112 -14.89 -16.43 12.12
N LEU A 113 -13.90 -15.67 11.62
CA LEU A 113 -12.64 -15.48 12.33
C LEU A 113 -12.80 -14.78 13.70
N ARG A 114 -13.78 -13.89 13.83
CA ARG A 114 -14.12 -13.25 15.11
C ARG A 114 -14.83 -14.21 16.05
N ASP A 115 -15.76 -15.01 15.54
CA ASP A 115 -16.49 -16.03 16.31
C ASP A 115 -15.57 -17.13 16.82
N GLN A 116 -14.62 -17.58 15.99
CA GLN A 116 -13.54 -18.50 16.37
C GLN A 116 -12.49 -17.87 17.30
N LYS A 117 -12.64 -16.58 17.65
CA LYS A 117 -11.75 -15.81 18.54
C LYS A 117 -10.28 -15.78 18.08
N VAL A 118 -10.05 -15.92 16.78
CA VAL A 118 -8.70 -15.83 16.18
C VAL A 118 -8.39 -14.47 15.59
N MET A 119 -9.40 -13.61 15.45
CA MET A 119 -9.24 -12.24 15.00
C MET A 119 -10.00 -11.28 15.90
N LEU A 120 -9.31 -10.22 16.34
CA LEU A 120 -9.91 -9.08 16.99
C LEU A 120 -9.75 -7.86 16.08
N ARG A 121 -10.86 -7.26 15.67
CA ARG A 121 -10.90 -6.00 14.92
C ARG A 121 -12.00 -5.12 15.52
N ARG A 122 -11.64 -3.89 15.81
CA ARG A 122 -12.55 -2.84 16.30
C ARG A 122 -12.45 -1.65 15.36
N LEU A 123 -13.60 -1.03 15.09
CA LEU A 123 -13.68 0.30 14.51
C LEU A 123 -13.51 1.35 15.62
N ARG A 124 -13.28 2.60 15.24
CA ARG A 124 -13.13 3.69 16.22
C ARG A 124 -14.45 3.99 16.94
N GLU A 125 -15.55 3.90 16.19
CA GLU A 125 -16.92 3.96 16.73
C GLU A 125 -17.19 2.89 17.80
N ASP A 126 -16.70 1.66 17.61
CA ASP A 126 -16.86 0.55 18.57
C ASP A 126 -16.23 0.86 19.95
N VAL A 127 -15.30 1.82 20.00
CA VAL A 127 -14.58 2.22 21.23
C VAL A 127 -14.87 3.65 21.65
N GLY A 128 -15.90 4.29 21.09
CA GLY A 128 -16.32 5.65 21.44
C GLY A 128 -15.27 6.72 21.14
N ARG A 129 -14.46 6.52 20.10
CA ARG A 129 -13.44 7.48 19.66
C ARG A 129 -13.92 8.16 18.38
N GLU A 130 -14.22 9.45 18.48
CA GLU A 130 -14.51 10.31 17.34
C GLU A 130 -13.24 11.03 16.90
N LEU A 131 -12.97 11.01 15.60
CA LEU A 131 -11.93 11.82 14.98
C LEU A 131 -12.57 12.80 14.00
N PRO A 132 -11.92 13.95 13.76
CA PRO A 132 -12.31 14.82 12.66
C PRO A 132 -12.41 14.03 11.34
N PRO A 133 -13.35 14.39 10.45
CA PRO A 133 -13.55 13.65 9.21
C PRO A 133 -12.33 13.71 8.29
N VAL A 134 -12.21 12.70 7.43
CA VAL A 134 -11.25 12.70 6.32
C VAL A 134 -11.95 13.23 5.07
N ASN A 135 -11.55 14.41 4.62
CA ASN A 135 -11.99 14.99 3.36
C ASN A 135 -11.13 14.44 2.22
N THR A 136 -11.72 13.65 1.32
CA THR A 136 -11.02 13.08 0.18
C THR A 136 -11.34 13.83 -1.10
N MET A 137 -10.31 14.35 -1.77
CA MET A 137 -10.40 15.08 -3.04
C MET A 137 -9.64 14.34 -4.14
N VAL A 138 -10.17 14.34 -5.36
CA VAL A 138 -9.48 13.86 -6.55
C VAL A 138 -9.36 15.04 -7.49
N GLU A 139 -8.12 15.48 -7.69
CA GLU A 139 -7.82 16.66 -8.49
C GLU A 139 -7.18 16.22 -9.80
N ASP A 140 -7.90 16.46 -10.89
CA ASP A 140 -7.41 16.22 -12.24
C ASP A 140 -6.42 17.34 -12.59
N ILE A 141 -5.13 17.03 -12.66
CA ILE A 141 -4.06 17.99 -12.90
C ILE A 141 -3.48 17.89 -14.31
N ALA A 142 -2.94 19.02 -14.79
CA ALA A 142 -2.15 19.04 -16.02
C ALA A 142 -0.89 18.17 -15.87
N HIS A 143 -0.36 17.69 -17.00
CA HIS A 143 0.85 16.89 -17.04
C HIS A 143 1.59 17.07 -18.38
N ASP A 144 2.91 16.85 -18.38
CA ASP A 144 3.74 16.88 -19.58
C ASP A 144 3.70 15.54 -20.33
N HIS A 145 3.08 15.54 -21.50
CA HIS A 145 2.99 14.36 -22.36
C HIS A 145 4.35 13.82 -22.81
N LYS A 146 5.46 14.58 -22.71
CA LYS A 146 6.79 14.15 -23.19
C LYS A 146 7.25 12.83 -22.56
N ALA A 147 7.09 12.68 -21.24
CA ALA A 147 7.49 11.46 -20.53
C ALA A 147 6.68 10.24 -21.02
N LEU A 148 5.36 10.40 -21.15
CA LEU A 148 4.47 9.34 -21.64
C LEU A 148 4.70 9.01 -23.13
N ARG A 149 4.93 10.01 -23.99
CA ARG A 149 5.27 9.80 -25.40
C ARG A 149 6.59 9.05 -25.56
N SER A 150 7.58 9.34 -24.72
CA SER A 150 8.90 8.70 -24.80
C SER A 150 8.88 7.19 -24.55
N ILE A 151 7.87 6.70 -23.83
CA ILE A 151 7.71 5.27 -23.52
C ILE A 151 6.73 4.56 -24.45
N GLU A 152 6.04 5.27 -25.35
CA GLU A 152 4.86 4.75 -26.06
C GLU A 152 5.16 3.48 -26.86
N ASP A 153 6.25 3.48 -27.64
CA ASP A 153 6.66 2.32 -28.44
C ASP A 153 7.05 1.12 -27.58
N LEU A 154 7.71 1.37 -26.44
CA LEU A 154 8.10 0.32 -25.51
C LEU A 154 6.88 -0.25 -24.79
N ALA A 155 5.96 0.61 -24.35
CA ALA A 155 4.71 0.21 -23.73
C ALA A 155 3.86 -0.65 -24.66
N LYS A 156 3.74 -0.27 -25.95
CA LYS A 156 3.07 -1.08 -26.99
C LYS A 156 3.73 -2.46 -27.17
N LYS A 157 5.05 -2.52 -27.21
CA LYS A 157 5.79 -3.80 -27.31
C LYS A 157 5.56 -4.70 -26.09
N LEU A 158 5.57 -4.12 -24.88
CA LEU A 158 5.31 -4.86 -23.64
C LEU A 158 3.87 -5.33 -23.55
N ALA A 159 2.91 -4.48 -23.95
CA ALA A 159 1.50 -4.84 -24.04
C ALA A 159 1.26 -5.99 -25.04
N LEU A 160 1.91 -5.96 -26.21
CA LEU A 160 1.79 -7.05 -27.19
C LEU A 160 2.37 -8.35 -26.64
N ARG A 161 3.53 -8.29 -25.97
CA ARG A 161 4.13 -9.46 -25.31
C ARG A 161 3.23 -10.00 -24.20
N TYR A 162 2.49 -9.15 -23.48
CA TYR A 162 1.49 -9.58 -22.51
C TYR A 162 0.32 -10.34 -23.14
N GLU A 163 -0.10 -9.98 -24.37
CA GLU A 163 -1.16 -10.72 -25.09
C GLU A 163 -0.65 -12.04 -25.68
N THR A 164 0.51 -12.03 -26.34
CA THR A 164 0.95 -13.13 -27.19
C THR A 164 1.95 -14.07 -26.54
N GLY A 165 2.59 -13.66 -25.44
CA GLY A 165 3.66 -14.42 -24.78
C GLY A 165 3.18 -15.67 -24.04
N SER A 166 4.14 -16.53 -23.72
CA SER A 166 3.96 -17.63 -22.76
C SER A 166 3.65 -17.11 -21.35
N PHE A 167 3.18 -17.97 -20.45
CA PHE A 167 2.79 -17.56 -19.08
C PHE A 167 3.87 -16.76 -18.34
N GLU A 168 5.13 -17.19 -18.42
CA GLU A 168 6.26 -16.49 -17.79
C GLU A 168 6.53 -15.13 -18.44
N GLU A 169 6.53 -15.08 -19.78
CA GLU A 169 6.73 -13.84 -20.54
C GLU A 169 5.61 -12.83 -20.29
N ARG A 170 4.36 -13.29 -20.15
CA ARG A 170 3.23 -12.42 -19.79
C ARG A 170 3.42 -11.81 -18.41
N GLY A 171 3.81 -12.63 -17.43
CA GLY A 171 4.07 -12.17 -16.07
C GLY A 171 5.20 -11.15 -16.02
N GLN A 172 6.28 -11.35 -16.78
CA GLN A 172 7.39 -10.42 -16.87
C GLN A 172 6.99 -9.12 -17.58
N ALA A 173 6.38 -9.22 -18.77
CA ALA A 173 5.95 -8.08 -19.57
C ALA A 173 4.95 -7.20 -18.81
N GLY A 174 4.02 -7.81 -18.06
CA GLY A 174 3.07 -7.07 -17.24
C GLY A 174 3.74 -6.25 -16.14
N ARG A 175 4.70 -6.84 -15.41
CA ARG A 175 5.46 -6.11 -14.37
C ARG A 175 6.29 -4.98 -14.95
N GLU A 176 6.95 -5.22 -16.09
CA GLU A 176 7.74 -4.20 -16.78
C GLU A 176 6.87 -3.06 -17.29
N LEU A 177 5.70 -3.38 -17.86
CA LEU A 177 4.73 -2.38 -18.34
C LEU A 177 4.20 -1.54 -17.18
N ASP A 178 3.82 -2.18 -16.07
CA ASP A 178 3.33 -1.47 -14.88
C ASP A 178 4.36 -0.46 -14.35
N MET A 179 5.58 -0.93 -14.11
CA MET A 179 6.68 -0.09 -13.63
C MET A 179 6.96 1.07 -14.59
N LEU A 180 7.05 0.78 -15.89
CA LEU A 180 7.35 1.77 -16.93
C LEU A 180 6.29 2.87 -16.99
N VAL A 181 5.01 2.49 -17.06
CA VAL A 181 3.92 3.44 -17.23
C VAL A 181 3.70 4.23 -15.95
N ARG A 182 3.76 3.61 -14.77
CA ARG A 182 3.63 4.31 -13.48
C ARG A 182 4.73 5.34 -13.30
N GLN A 183 5.99 4.99 -13.57
CA GLN A 183 7.10 5.95 -13.50
C GLN A 183 6.93 7.10 -14.50
N ALA A 184 6.57 6.81 -15.75
CA ALA A 184 6.38 7.85 -16.77
C ALA A 184 5.19 8.77 -16.44
N THR A 185 4.12 8.21 -15.86
CA THR A 185 2.97 8.96 -15.33
C THR A 185 3.41 9.86 -14.19
N GLY A 186 4.16 9.34 -13.21
CA GLY A 186 4.68 10.14 -12.10
C GLY A 186 5.55 11.31 -12.59
N ILE A 187 6.47 11.05 -13.52
CA ILE A 187 7.34 12.09 -14.10
C ILE A 187 6.54 13.14 -14.85
N SER A 188 5.52 12.75 -15.64
CA SER A 188 4.73 13.70 -16.44
C SER A 188 4.03 14.75 -15.58
N LYS A 189 3.56 14.37 -14.39
CA LYS A 189 2.84 15.27 -13.48
C LYS A 189 3.69 15.88 -12.36
N ALA A 190 4.92 15.41 -12.15
CA ALA A 190 5.76 15.79 -11.00
C ALA A 190 5.91 17.31 -10.79
N LYS A 191 6.15 18.09 -11.87
CA LYS A 191 6.27 19.55 -11.80
C LYS A 191 4.97 20.24 -11.40
N VAL A 192 3.83 19.78 -11.93
CA VAL A 192 2.51 20.34 -11.61
C VAL A 192 2.11 19.99 -10.18
N ILE A 193 2.45 18.79 -9.71
CA ILE A 193 2.31 18.40 -8.31
C ILE A 193 3.13 19.31 -7.40
N ALA A 194 4.37 19.63 -7.77
CA ALA A 194 5.19 20.55 -6.99
C ALA A 194 4.54 21.95 -6.91
N GLN A 195 3.97 22.45 -8.00
CA GLN A 195 3.21 23.71 -7.99
C GLN A 195 1.97 23.63 -7.09
N TYR A 196 1.25 22.51 -7.09
CA TYR A 196 0.11 22.29 -6.20
C TYR A 196 0.54 22.25 -4.72
N ALA A 197 1.63 21.55 -4.41
CA ALA A 197 2.22 21.49 -3.08
C ALA A 197 2.69 22.87 -2.59
N ARG A 198 3.28 23.67 -3.48
CA ARG A 198 3.76 25.03 -3.21
C ARG A 198 2.66 25.94 -2.67
N MET A 199 1.42 25.80 -3.17
CA MET A 199 0.28 26.59 -2.67
C MET A 199 0.07 26.43 -1.15
N PHE A 200 0.23 25.22 -0.62
CA PHE A 200 0.16 24.97 0.82
C PHE A 200 1.39 25.50 1.55
N LEU A 201 2.57 25.30 0.97
CA LEU A 201 3.84 25.65 1.61
C LEU A 201 4.03 27.16 1.72
N GLU A 202 3.58 27.94 0.73
CA GLU A 202 3.58 29.41 0.77
C GLU A 202 2.66 29.96 1.88
N ASP A 203 1.58 29.23 2.20
CA ASP A 203 0.71 29.51 3.34
C ASP A 203 1.23 28.92 4.67
N ASN A 204 2.48 28.44 4.70
CA ASN A 204 3.09 27.75 5.84
C ASN A 204 2.31 26.51 6.33
N THR A 205 1.46 25.94 5.48
CA THR A 205 0.73 24.72 5.81
C THR A 205 1.66 23.51 5.67
N PRO A 206 1.84 22.71 6.74
CA PRO A 206 2.61 21.48 6.68
C PRO A 206 1.87 20.45 5.82
N ILE A 207 2.60 19.78 4.93
CA ILE A 207 2.05 18.74 4.07
C ILE A 207 2.93 17.50 4.06
N VAL A 208 2.28 16.36 3.88
CA VAL A 208 2.94 15.11 3.47
C VAL A 208 2.71 14.92 1.98
N LEU A 209 3.79 14.87 1.20
CA LEU A 209 3.75 14.58 -0.24
C LEU A 209 4.16 13.13 -0.47
N ALA A 210 3.20 12.27 -0.79
CA ALA A 210 3.39 10.85 -0.95
C ALA A 210 3.71 10.47 -2.41
N GLY A 211 4.79 9.71 -2.62
CA GLY A 211 5.19 9.22 -3.95
C GLY A 211 5.88 7.85 -3.89
N TRP A 212 6.45 7.40 -4.99
CA TRP A 212 7.12 6.10 -5.09
C TRP A 212 8.46 6.18 -5.81
N HIS A 213 8.51 6.78 -7.01
CA HIS A 213 9.66 6.70 -7.90
C HIS A 213 10.71 7.75 -7.57
N ARG A 214 11.98 7.32 -7.56
CA ARG A 214 13.12 8.22 -7.30
C ARG A 214 13.19 9.39 -8.27
N ALA A 215 12.95 9.15 -9.56
CA ALA A 215 12.94 10.20 -10.58
C ALA A 215 11.88 11.29 -10.32
N VAL A 216 10.78 10.93 -9.65
CA VAL A 216 9.73 11.88 -9.25
C VAL A 216 10.17 12.67 -8.03
N TYR A 217 10.78 12.02 -7.04
CA TYR A 217 11.37 12.71 -5.89
C TYR A 217 12.45 13.71 -6.31
N ASP A 218 13.31 13.34 -7.27
CA ASP A 218 14.37 14.24 -7.75
C ASP A 218 13.77 15.52 -8.33
N ILE A 219 12.67 15.41 -9.10
CA ILE A 219 11.93 16.58 -9.61
C ILE A 219 11.34 17.40 -8.45
N TRP A 220 10.71 16.77 -7.46
CA TRP A 220 10.16 17.49 -6.31
C TRP A 220 11.23 18.18 -5.46
N LEU A 221 12.39 17.55 -5.29
CA LEU A 221 13.52 18.14 -4.58
C LEU A 221 14.06 19.38 -5.29
N ASP A 222 14.13 19.36 -6.62
CA ASP A 222 14.56 20.50 -7.42
C ASP A 222 13.50 21.62 -7.42
N GLU A 223 12.23 21.28 -7.66
CA GLU A 223 11.11 22.24 -7.79
C GLU A 223 10.65 22.85 -6.45
N LEU A 224 11.01 22.23 -5.32
CA LEU A 224 10.63 22.67 -3.96
C LEU A 224 11.85 22.89 -3.06
N ALA A 225 13.03 23.08 -3.63
CA ALA A 225 14.29 23.23 -2.91
C ALA A 225 14.25 24.34 -1.87
N GLU A 226 13.55 25.45 -2.15
CA GLU A 226 13.39 26.59 -1.26
C GLU A 226 12.64 26.26 0.04
N PHE A 227 11.83 25.20 0.05
CA PHE A 227 11.08 24.73 1.23
C PHE A 227 11.86 23.70 2.06
N ASN A 228 13.12 23.43 1.68
CA ASN A 228 14.03 22.51 2.34
C ASN A 228 13.40 21.13 2.66
N PRO A 229 12.95 20.37 1.65
CA PRO A 229 12.14 19.16 1.86
C PRO A 229 12.82 18.15 2.80
N ALA A 230 12.03 17.52 3.68
CA ALA A 230 12.45 16.36 4.47
C ALA A 230 12.09 15.07 3.73
N MET A 231 13.04 14.13 3.61
CA MET A 231 12.85 12.87 2.90
C MET A 231 12.66 11.69 3.86
N TYR A 232 11.56 10.97 3.72
CA TYR A 232 11.28 9.72 4.42
C TYR A 232 10.91 8.64 3.39
N THR A 233 11.91 8.13 2.66
CA THR A 233 11.71 7.20 1.54
C THR A 233 12.48 5.89 1.73
N GLY A 234 12.78 5.15 0.66
CA GLY A 234 13.66 3.98 0.70
C GLY A 234 15.15 4.33 0.62
N SER A 235 15.50 5.56 0.24
CA SER A 235 16.89 5.95 -0.09
C SER A 235 17.72 6.36 1.12
N GLU A 236 17.07 6.80 2.20
CA GLU A 236 17.73 7.34 3.39
C GLU A 236 18.07 6.24 4.41
N SER A 237 19.23 6.38 5.06
CA SER A 237 19.59 5.56 6.23
C SER A 237 18.63 5.81 7.41
N PRO A 238 18.55 4.88 8.38
CA PRO A 238 17.70 5.07 9.58
C PRO A 238 17.97 6.39 10.32
N LYS A 239 19.25 6.82 10.40
CA LYS A 239 19.64 8.09 11.01
C LYS A 239 19.09 9.29 10.22
N GLN A 240 19.19 9.25 8.90
CA GLN A 240 18.66 10.31 8.04
C GLN A 240 17.13 10.40 8.10
N LYS A 241 16.43 9.26 8.18
CA LYS A 241 14.97 9.22 8.39
C LYS A 241 14.55 9.83 9.72
N ALA A 242 15.27 9.52 10.80
CA ALA A 242 15.02 10.09 12.12
C ALA A 242 15.22 11.61 12.10
N GLU A 243 16.27 12.09 11.43
CA GLU A 243 16.53 13.53 11.27
C GLU A 243 15.46 14.22 10.41
N ALA A 244 15.07 13.63 9.28
CA ALA A 244 14.00 14.16 8.43
C ALA A 244 12.68 14.31 9.20
N LYS A 245 12.31 13.28 9.97
CA LYS A 245 11.14 13.33 10.87
C LYS A 245 11.28 14.45 11.90
N ARG A 246 12.44 14.55 12.56
CA ARG A 246 12.70 15.58 13.58
C ARG A 246 12.53 16.99 13.01
N ARG A 247 13.15 17.26 11.85
CA ARG A 247 13.05 18.55 11.14
C ARG A 247 11.61 18.93 10.85
N PHE A 248 10.83 17.99 10.31
CA PHE A 248 9.41 18.23 10.01
C PHE A 248 8.58 18.50 11.27
N MET A 249 8.75 17.67 12.31
CA MET A 249 8.02 17.82 13.57
C MET A 249 8.39 19.11 14.32
N ALA A 250 9.65 19.55 14.24
CA ALA A 250 10.13 20.79 14.85
C ALA A 250 9.75 22.05 14.05
N GLY A 251 9.14 21.91 12.87
CA GLY A 251 8.78 23.04 12.01
C GLY A 251 9.96 23.66 11.25
N GLU A 252 11.10 22.97 11.17
CA GLU A 252 12.25 23.40 10.34
C GLU A 252 11.98 23.22 8.84
N THR A 253 10.99 22.41 8.49
CA THR A 253 10.41 22.33 7.16
C THR A 253 8.94 21.95 7.26
N ASN A 254 8.14 22.47 6.33
CA ASN A 254 6.71 22.15 6.19
C ASN A 254 6.45 21.06 5.15
N LEU A 255 7.49 20.49 4.54
CA LEU A 255 7.35 19.47 3.50
C LEU A 255 8.02 18.17 3.92
N LEU A 256 7.21 17.12 4.10
CA LEU A 256 7.69 15.75 4.22
C LEU A 256 7.36 14.97 2.96
N ILE A 257 8.38 14.61 2.18
CA ILE A 257 8.24 13.67 1.07
C ILE A 257 8.31 12.25 1.63
N LEU A 258 7.19 11.52 1.50
CA LEU A 258 7.00 10.19 2.05
C LEU A 258 6.87 9.17 0.92
N SER A 259 7.49 8.00 1.07
CA SER A 259 7.23 6.91 0.13
C SER A 259 5.92 6.19 0.46
N LEU A 260 5.07 5.96 -0.54
CA LEU A 260 3.90 5.07 -0.48
C LEU A 260 4.24 3.70 0.11
N HIS A 261 5.44 3.19 -0.18
CA HIS A 261 5.90 1.88 0.25
C HIS A 261 6.86 1.92 1.45
N SER A 262 7.19 3.11 1.96
CA SER A 262 8.05 3.26 3.15
C SER A 262 7.39 4.21 4.16
N GLY A 263 6.75 3.65 5.18
CA GLY A 263 6.11 4.44 6.24
C GLY A 263 5.83 3.67 7.52
N ALA A 264 6.24 2.39 7.60
CA ALA A 264 6.12 1.60 8.82
C ALA A 264 6.89 2.28 9.98
N GLY A 265 6.24 2.39 11.13
CA GLY A 265 6.80 3.03 12.33
C GLY A 265 6.94 4.55 12.29
N LEU A 266 6.39 5.24 11.28
CA LEU A 266 6.32 6.70 11.29
C LEU A 266 5.09 7.15 12.07
N ASP A 267 5.30 7.61 13.31
CA ASP A 267 4.24 8.07 14.23
C ASP A 267 4.41 9.54 14.62
N GLY A 268 3.32 10.19 15.04
CA GLY A 268 3.32 11.58 15.52
C GLY A 268 3.00 12.63 14.46
N LEU A 269 2.91 12.25 13.17
CA LEU A 269 2.61 13.21 12.10
C LEU A 269 1.27 13.94 12.32
N GLN A 270 0.29 13.28 12.94
CA GLN A 270 -1.01 13.85 13.24
C GLN A 270 -0.96 15.06 14.19
N GLU A 271 0.10 15.20 14.97
CA GLU A 271 0.28 16.34 15.88
C GLU A 271 0.71 17.61 15.13
N ARG A 272 1.25 17.45 13.92
CA ARG A 272 1.81 18.56 13.12
C ARG A 272 1.02 18.81 11.85
N CYS A 273 0.50 17.77 11.20
CA CYS A 273 0.02 17.81 9.82
C CYS A 273 -1.36 17.16 9.69
N SER A 274 -2.23 17.79 8.90
CA SER A 274 -3.56 17.28 8.52
C SER A 274 -3.77 17.26 7.00
N VAL A 275 -2.73 17.46 6.19
CA VAL A 275 -2.82 17.46 4.73
C VAL A 275 -1.88 16.42 4.13
N VAL A 276 -2.42 15.52 3.32
CA VAL A 276 -1.66 14.58 2.50
C VAL A 276 -1.98 14.76 1.02
N LEU A 277 -0.93 14.88 0.21
CA LEU A 277 -1.00 14.91 -1.24
C LEU A 277 -0.46 13.58 -1.77
N HIS A 278 -1.32 12.76 -2.39
CA HIS A 278 -0.93 11.55 -3.10
C HIS A 278 -0.46 11.94 -4.50
N GLY A 279 0.83 12.20 -4.62
CA GLY A 279 1.46 12.62 -5.87
C GLY A 279 1.67 11.46 -6.85
N GLU A 280 1.86 10.24 -6.36
CA GLU A 280 1.78 9.03 -7.17
C GLU A 280 0.73 8.08 -6.60
N LEU A 281 0.22 7.17 -7.43
CA LEU A 281 -0.82 6.23 -7.06
C LEU A 281 -0.31 4.79 -7.01
N ASP A 282 -1.00 3.97 -6.23
CA ASP A 282 -0.82 2.54 -6.17
C ASP A 282 -2.13 1.78 -6.44
N TRP A 283 -2.02 0.60 -7.04
CA TRP A 283 -3.15 -0.28 -7.32
C TRP A 283 -3.86 -0.79 -6.05
N SER A 284 -3.22 -0.70 -4.88
CA SER A 284 -3.79 -1.08 -3.59
C SER A 284 -4.30 0.15 -2.84
N PRO A 285 -5.63 0.32 -2.67
CA PRO A 285 -6.20 1.42 -1.86
C PRO A 285 -5.62 1.49 -0.45
N LYS A 286 -5.32 0.33 0.13
CA LYS A 286 -4.74 0.17 1.46
C LYS A 286 -3.42 0.89 1.65
N ILE A 287 -2.62 1.05 0.60
CA ILE A 287 -1.36 1.79 0.67
C ILE A 287 -1.67 3.27 0.92
N HIS A 288 -2.64 3.84 0.22
CA HIS A 288 -3.10 5.21 0.44
C HIS A 288 -3.76 5.40 1.80
N GLU A 289 -4.64 4.49 2.20
CA GLU A 289 -5.28 4.50 3.52
C GLU A 289 -4.26 4.46 4.65
N GLN A 290 -3.19 3.65 4.51
CA GLN A 290 -2.11 3.60 5.50
C GLN A 290 -1.33 4.90 5.59
N VAL A 291 -1.12 5.60 4.48
CA VAL A 291 -0.49 6.92 4.46
C VAL A 291 -1.40 7.96 5.11
N THR A 292 -2.67 8.05 4.69
CA THR A 292 -3.64 8.98 5.27
C THR A 292 -3.84 8.71 6.76
N GLY A 293 -3.89 7.44 7.18
CA GLY A 293 -3.97 7.03 8.58
C GLY A 293 -2.74 7.35 9.43
N ARG A 294 -1.67 7.93 8.85
CA ARG A 294 -0.57 8.55 9.62
C ARG A 294 -0.98 9.90 10.20
N LEU A 295 -1.93 10.59 9.55
CA LEU A 295 -2.48 11.87 9.95
C LEU A 295 -3.86 11.70 10.58
N ASP A 296 -4.68 10.81 10.03
CA ASP A 296 -5.98 10.44 10.58
C ASP A 296 -5.80 9.35 11.65
N ARG A 297 -5.49 9.77 12.87
CA ARG A 297 -5.38 8.91 14.06
C ARG A 297 -5.53 9.73 15.34
N ASP A 298 -5.63 9.02 16.47
CA ASP A 298 -5.75 9.63 17.79
C ASP A 298 -4.72 10.76 18.01
N GLY A 299 -5.21 11.90 18.47
CA GLY A 299 -4.44 13.12 18.65
C GLY A 299 -4.62 14.16 17.53
N GLN A 300 -5.17 13.76 16.38
CA GLN A 300 -5.54 14.69 15.32
C GLN A 300 -6.71 15.57 15.76
N LYS A 301 -6.55 16.89 15.66
CA LYS A 301 -7.57 17.88 16.05
C LYS A 301 -8.26 18.53 14.85
N ASN A 302 -7.66 18.45 13.67
CA ASN A 302 -8.17 19.07 12.45
C ASN A 302 -8.69 18.00 11.48
N PRO A 303 -9.72 18.30 10.66
CA PRO A 303 -10.09 17.45 9.54
C PRO A 303 -8.88 17.14 8.66
N VAL A 304 -8.73 15.87 8.28
CA VAL A 304 -7.62 15.46 7.41
C VAL A 304 -8.03 15.65 5.97
N LEU A 305 -7.24 16.39 5.20
CA LEU A 305 -7.39 16.55 3.77
C LEU A 305 -6.50 15.54 3.03
N SER A 306 -7.11 14.63 2.28
CA SER A 306 -6.43 13.64 1.46
C SER A 306 -6.69 13.92 -0.03
N VAL A 307 -5.70 14.47 -0.72
CA VAL A 307 -5.81 14.88 -2.13
C VAL A 307 -5.10 13.88 -3.03
N TYR A 308 -5.82 13.28 -3.97
CA TYR A 308 -5.28 12.44 -5.03
C TYR A 308 -5.02 13.31 -6.27
N LEU A 309 -3.75 13.46 -6.65
CA LEU A 309 -3.34 14.28 -7.80
C LEU A 309 -3.16 13.39 -9.03
N VAL A 310 -4.05 13.52 -10.00
CA VAL A 310 -4.21 12.52 -11.06
C VAL A 310 -4.13 13.13 -12.45
N SER A 311 -3.50 12.43 -13.39
CA SER A 311 -3.53 12.80 -14.81
C SER A 311 -4.63 12.06 -15.57
N GLN A 312 -5.12 12.67 -16.65
CA GLN A 312 -6.05 12.02 -17.59
C GLN A 312 -5.37 10.93 -18.45
N ASP A 313 -4.04 10.86 -18.44
CA ASP A 313 -3.24 9.90 -19.20
C ASP A 313 -2.40 8.97 -18.33
N GLY A 314 -1.78 7.98 -18.97
CA GLY A 314 -0.90 7.02 -18.32
C GLY A 314 -1.66 6.03 -17.42
N SER A 315 -1.07 5.75 -16.26
CA SER A 315 -1.55 4.75 -15.30
C SER A 315 -2.61 5.27 -14.33
N ASP A 316 -2.76 6.59 -14.16
CA ASP A 316 -3.65 7.16 -13.15
C ASP A 316 -5.13 6.82 -13.38
N PRO A 317 -5.71 6.94 -14.60
CA PRO A 317 -7.13 6.66 -14.81
C PRO A 317 -7.56 5.24 -14.45
N PRO A 318 -6.89 4.15 -14.91
CA PRO A 318 -7.28 2.81 -14.51
C PRO A 318 -7.04 2.53 -13.02
N ILE A 319 -6.04 3.18 -12.40
CA ILE A 319 -5.84 3.07 -10.95
C ILE A 319 -6.99 3.75 -10.21
N ILE A 320 -7.39 4.98 -10.56
CA ILE A 320 -8.48 5.70 -9.88
C ILE A 320 -9.82 5.01 -10.04
N GLU A 321 -10.10 4.47 -11.23
CA GLU A 321 -11.27 3.64 -11.48
C GLU A 321 -11.30 2.45 -10.53
N LEU A 322 -10.18 1.73 -10.41
CA LEU A 322 -10.05 0.60 -9.48
C LEU A 322 -10.19 1.01 -8.02
N LEU A 323 -9.56 2.12 -7.63
CA LEU A 323 -9.61 2.61 -6.26
C LEU A 323 -11.04 2.98 -5.88
N GLY A 324 -11.92 3.30 -6.84
CA GLY A 324 -13.31 3.66 -6.59
C GLY A 324 -13.47 5.04 -5.94
N VAL A 325 -12.44 5.88 -5.98
CA VAL A 325 -12.42 7.18 -5.27
C VAL A 325 -13.45 8.15 -5.87
N LYS A 326 -13.59 8.20 -7.20
CA LYS A 326 -14.59 9.06 -7.86
C LYS A 326 -16.03 8.58 -7.64
N ALA A 327 -16.26 7.27 -7.51
CA ALA A 327 -17.58 6.71 -7.18
C ALA A 327 -17.97 7.00 -5.72
N ALA A 328 -17.02 6.96 -4.78
CA ALA A 328 -17.24 7.30 -3.38
C ALA A 328 -17.62 8.78 -3.17
N GLN A 329 -17.09 9.71 -3.98
CA GLN A 329 -17.48 11.13 -3.94
C GLN A 329 -18.93 11.36 -4.40
N ALA A 330 -19.43 10.57 -5.35
CA ALA A 330 -20.82 10.62 -5.80
C ALA A 330 -21.76 9.91 -4.81
N ASP A 331 -21.34 8.76 -4.26
CA ASP A 331 -22.09 7.99 -3.26
C ASP A 331 -22.16 8.68 -1.89
N GLY A 332 -21.17 9.51 -1.52
CA GLY A 332 -21.14 10.26 -0.25
C GLY A 332 -22.24 11.31 -0.09
N ILE A 333 -22.98 11.64 -1.16
CA ILE A 333 -24.23 12.41 -1.08
C ILE A 333 -25.38 11.53 -0.54
N THR A 334 -25.29 10.21 -0.68
CA THR A 334 -26.36 9.24 -0.37
C THR A 334 -26.05 8.25 0.76
N ASP A 335 -24.78 7.96 1.07
CA ASP A 335 -24.36 7.03 2.12
C ASP A 335 -22.93 7.34 2.63
N PRO A 336 -22.76 7.99 3.79
CA PRO A 336 -21.46 8.45 4.31
C PRO A 336 -20.48 7.33 4.70
N ASP A 337 -20.96 6.10 4.92
CA ASP A 337 -20.19 5.03 5.59
C ASP A 337 -19.50 4.06 4.62
N ARG A 338 -19.56 4.34 3.31
CA ARG A 338 -19.10 3.40 2.28
C ARG A 338 -17.61 3.55 1.96
N VAL A 339 -16.78 2.78 2.66
CA VAL A 339 -15.36 2.63 2.33
C VAL A 339 -15.17 1.83 1.03
N PHE A 340 -14.16 2.25 0.25
CA PHE A 340 -13.66 1.70 -1.01
C PHE A 340 -14.01 0.22 -1.27
N LYS A 341 -14.76 -0.06 -2.35
CA LYS A 341 -14.93 -1.41 -2.90
C LYS A 341 -13.97 -1.62 -4.08
N ALA A 342 -12.71 -1.89 -3.80
CA ALA A 342 -11.81 -2.43 -4.82
C ALA A 342 -11.98 -3.95 -4.87
N ASN A 343 -12.73 -4.47 -5.85
CA ASN A 343 -12.92 -5.90 -6.09
C ASN A 343 -12.56 -6.26 -7.54
N VAL A 344 -11.34 -5.92 -7.96
CA VAL A 344 -10.82 -6.41 -9.24
C VAL A 344 -9.62 -7.31 -8.98
N PRO A 345 -9.65 -8.59 -9.43
CA PRO A 345 -8.50 -9.48 -9.39
C PRO A 345 -7.28 -8.84 -10.07
N ASP A 346 -6.07 -9.28 -9.69
CA ASP A 346 -4.80 -8.76 -10.23
C ASP A 346 -4.69 -8.91 -11.76
N THR A 347 -5.42 -9.87 -12.34
CA THR A 347 -5.57 -10.03 -13.80
C THR A 347 -6.31 -8.88 -14.48
N GLY A 348 -7.21 -8.19 -13.79
CA GLY A 348 -7.94 -7.05 -14.34
C GLY A 348 -7.11 -5.76 -14.37
N ARG A 349 -6.22 -5.54 -13.39
CA ARG A 349 -5.36 -4.34 -13.32
C ARG A 349 -4.49 -4.17 -14.56
N MET A 350 -3.74 -5.23 -14.87
CA MET A 350 -2.85 -5.23 -16.02
C MET A 350 -3.62 -5.16 -17.33
N ARG A 351 -4.81 -5.78 -17.39
CA ARG A 351 -5.66 -5.73 -18.58
C ARG A 351 -6.11 -4.31 -18.89
N LEU A 352 -6.56 -3.54 -17.89
CA LEU A 352 -6.91 -2.12 -18.05
C LEU A 352 -5.75 -1.29 -18.62
N LEU A 353 -4.53 -1.56 -18.14
CA LEU A 353 -3.34 -0.87 -18.64
C LEU A 353 -2.98 -1.29 -20.07
N VAL A 354 -3.07 -2.59 -20.37
CA VAL A 354 -2.78 -3.16 -21.71
C VAL A 354 -3.77 -2.65 -22.75
N ASP A 355 -5.07 -2.67 -22.44
CA ASP A 355 -6.13 -2.22 -23.36
C ASP A 355 -5.96 -0.73 -23.75
N ARG A 356 -5.28 0.08 -22.92
CA ARG A 356 -4.95 1.47 -23.24
C ARG A 356 -3.88 1.61 -24.32
N TYR A 357 -2.89 0.71 -24.35
CA TYR A 357 -1.80 0.72 -25.33
C TYR A 357 -2.09 -0.16 -26.55
N LEU A 358 -3.05 -1.07 -26.43
CA LEU A 358 -3.60 -1.90 -27.50
C LEU A 358 -5.12 -1.78 -27.53
N PRO A 359 -5.69 -0.60 -27.88
CA PRO A 359 -7.13 -0.46 -27.98
C PRO A 359 -7.68 -1.50 -28.96
N LYS A 360 -8.66 -2.29 -28.50
CA LYS A 360 -9.35 -3.27 -29.34
C LYS A 360 -10.16 -2.55 -30.42
N GLN A 361 -9.52 -2.18 -31.53
CA GLN A 361 -10.19 -1.87 -32.80
C GLN A 361 -9.20 -2.02 -33.97
N ALA A 362 -8.98 -3.28 -34.36
CA ALA A 362 -8.46 -3.68 -35.68
C ALA A 362 -8.95 -5.10 -36.05
N GLN A 363 -10.18 -5.46 -35.67
CA GLN A 363 -10.77 -6.78 -35.97
C GLN A 363 -12.22 -6.75 -36.48
N GLU A 364 -12.81 -5.58 -36.75
CA GLU A 364 -14.14 -5.46 -37.40
C GLU A 364 -14.12 -4.60 -38.68
N ALA A 365 -12.95 -4.49 -39.32
CA ALA A 365 -12.82 -3.90 -40.66
C ALA A 365 -11.95 -4.82 -41.54
N ALA A 366 -12.47 -6.02 -41.83
CA ALA A 366 -11.99 -6.90 -42.88
C ALA A 366 -13.17 -7.66 -43.50
#